data_AF-A0A7L6ANG9-F1
#
_entry.id   AF-A0A7L6ANG9-F1
#
_cell.length_a   1.000
_cell.length_b   1.000
_cell.length_c   1.000
_cell.angle_alpha   90.00
_cell.angle_beta   90.00
_cell.angle_gamma   90.00
#
_symmetry.space_group_name_H-M   'P 1'
#
loop_
_entity.id
_entity.type
_entity.pdbx_description
1 polymer ?
#
loop_
_entity_poly.entity_id
_entity_poly.type
_entity_poly.pdbx_seq_one_letter_code
_entity_poly.pdbx_strand_id
1 'polypeptide(L)'
;MSKNCSQPSQFLRSNTLMTVATNANVTKLYIATFDRAPDGAGLNYWVNNSGLSTEQIARSFFDQPETQAKYAGVDTETFVKTIYENVLGREGEAAGVSYWVGELNAGHITQDQAILAVIGGAQGSDATLLENKTDVGIYFAEHNQDNNPDAFAVIDETKLDQKSVELCKQWIDGDLPQDATPSTYYVLDDSRTDYNITGSDKGDVFVVEAFKSATIHGKEGSDTLDFQDYSPAGVTVNLSTGLG
;
A
#
# COMPACT_ATOMS: atom_id res chain seq x y z
N MET A 1 19.46 -13.71 10.26
CA MET A 1 19.23 -14.98 9.55
C MET A 1 18.03 -14.76 8.63
N SER A 2 18.29 -14.51 7.35
CA SER A 2 17.24 -14.24 6.35
C SER A 2 16.51 -15.54 6.04
N LYS A 3 15.23 -15.64 6.40
CA LYS A 3 14.37 -16.76 5.99
C LYS A 3 13.62 -16.29 4.76
N ASN A 4 14.02 -16.82 3.61
CA ASN A 4 13.46 -16.51 2.30
C ASN A 4 11.95 -16.84 2.28
N CYS A 5 11.15 -15.98 1.65
CA CYS A 5 9.77 -16.23 1.23
C CYS A 5 9.62 -17.38 0.20
N SER A 6 10.63 -18.25 0.04
CA SER A 6 10.76 -19.23 -1.04
C SER A 6 10.66 -20.69 -0.60
N GLN A 7 10.20 -21.02 0.62
CA GLN A 7 10.08 -22.42 1.08
C GLN A 7 8.64 -22.79 1.52
N PRO A 8 7.77 -23.23 0.58
CA PRO A 8 6.34 -23.44 0.83
C PRO A 8 5.96 -24.79 1.47
N SER A 9 6.88 -25.73 1.67
CA SER A 9 6.50 -27.12 2.03
C SER A 9 5.83 -27.25 3.41
N GLN A 10 5.91 -26.22 4.26
CA GLN A 10 5.21 -26.14 5.55
C GLN A 10 3.93 -25.30 5.52
N PHE A 11 3.74 -24.45 4.50
CA PHE A 11 2.60 -23.53 4.41
C PHE A 11 1.31 -24.21 3.93
N LEU A 12 1.40 -25.15 2.97
CA LEU A 12 0.24 -25.89 2.46
C LEU A 12 -0.42 -26.82 3.51
N ARG A 13 0.19 -26.99 4.69
CA ARG A 13 -0.31 -27.85 5.78
C ARG A 13 -0.92 -27.09 6.95
N SER A 14 -0.86 -25.76 6.98
CA SER A 14 -1.27 -24.96 8.13
C SER A 14 -2.23 -23.82 7.74
N ASN A 15 -3.19 -24.09 6.86
CA ASN A 15 -4.09 -23.09 6.29
C ASN A 15 -5.40 -22.85 7.08
N THR A 16 -5.42 -23.11 8.38
CA THR A 16 -6.66 -23.04 9.18
C THR A 16 -7.15 -21.60 9.45
N LEU A 17 -6.39 -20.56 9.07
CA LEU A 17 -6.71 -19.15 9.35
C LEU A 17 -7.30 -18.37 8.16
N MET A 18 -7.21 -18.89 6.94
CA MET A 18 -7.65 -18.17 5.73
C MET A 18 -8.96 -18.67 5.12
N THR A 19 -9.61 -19.67 5.69
CA THR A 19 -10.85 -20.22 5.08
C THR A 19 -12.08 -19.31 5.20
N VAL A 20 -12.08 -18.35 6.13
CA VAL A 20 -13.21 -17.42 6.33
C VAL A 20 -12.93 -16.11 5.59
N ALA A 21 -13.88 -15.70 4.75
CA ALA A 21 -13.89 -14.38 4.16
C ALA A 21 -14.03 -13.32 5.26
N THR A 22 -13.00 -12.49 5.42
CA THR A 22 -12.99 -11.34 6.33
C THR A 22 -12.59 -10.11 5.53
N ASN A 23 -12.92 -8.92 6.04
CA ASN A 23 -12.49 -7.66 5.42
C ASN A 23 -10.98 -7.67 5.15
N ALA A 24 -10.17 -8.13 6.12
CA ALA A 24 -8.72 -8.21 5.98
C ALA A 24 -8.29 -9.19 4.87
N ASN A 25 -8.80 -10.42 4.86
CA ASN A 25 -8.39 -11.41 3.86
C ASN A 25 -8.81 -11.00 2.44
N VAL A 26 -10.02 -10.46 2.27
CA VAL A 26 -10.50 -10.00 0.96
C VAL A 26 -9.73 -8.76 0.51
N THR A 27 -9.47 -7.80 1.41
CA THR A 27 -8.66 -6.61 1.08
C THR A 27 -7.24 -6.99 0.65
N LYS A 28 -6.61 -7.98 1.29
CA LYS A 28 -5.31 -8.52 0.84
C LYS A 28 -5.37 -9.11 -0.56
N LEU A 29 -6.47 -9.75 -0.96
CA LEU A 29 -6.67 -10.21 -2.33
C LEU A 29 -6.78 -9.04 -3.32
N TYR A 30 -7.49 -7.97 -2.96
CA TYR A 30 -7.56 -6.76 -3.78
C TYR A 30 -6.17 -6.12 -3.97
N ILE A 31 -5.42 -5.95 -2.87
CA ILE A 31 -4.06 -5.41 -2.91
C ILE A 31 -3.18 -6.31 -3.78
N ALA A 32 -3.11 -7.60 -3.50
CA ALA A 32 -2.23 -8.51 -4.24
C ALA A 32 -2.57 -8.59 -5.73
N THR A 33 -3.86 -8.64 -6.08
CA THR A 33 -4.30 -8.87 -7.46
C THR A 33 -4.35 -7.57 -8.27
N PHE A 34 -4.76 -6.47 -7.66
CA PHE A 34 -5.09 -5.23 -8.37
C PHE A 34 -4.24 -4.04 -7.96
N ASP A 35 -3.54 -4.08 -6.82
CA ASP A 35 -2.81 -2.95 -6.21
C ASP A 35 -3.72 -1.74 -5.94
N ARG A 36 -4.91 -2.02 -5.42
CA ARG A 36 -5.88 -0.99 -5.03
C ARG A 36 -6.67 -1.39 -3.79
N ALA A 37 -7.28 -0.39 -3.17
CA ALA A 37 -8.28 -0.60 -2.14
C ALA A 37 -9.56 -1.19 -2.77
N PRO A 38 -10.28 -2.07 -2.05
CA PRO A 38 -11.62 -2.43 -2.44
C PRO A 38 -12.56 -1.22 -2.29
N ASP A 39 -13.56 -1.14 -3.15
CA ASP A 39 -14.73 -0.29 -2.90
C ASP A 39 -15.64 -0.91 -1.82
N GLY A 40 -16.49 -0.08 -1.21
CA GLY A 40 -17.34 -0.50 -0.09
C GLY A 40 -18.34 -1.57 -0.49
N ALA A 41 -19.02 -1.37 -1.63
CA ALA A 41 -20.00 -2.32 -2.15
C ALA A 41 -19.38 -3.68 -2.48
N GLY A 42 -18.21 -3.70 -3.12
CA GLY A 42 -17.47 -4.89 -3.51
C GLY A 42 -16.95 -5.65 -2.30
N LEU A 43 -16.33 -4.97 -1.33
CA LEU A 43 -15.87 -5.62 -0.10
C LEU A 43 -17.04 -6.27 0.64
N ASN A 44 -18.15 -5.55 0.81
CA ASN A 44 -19.34 -6.06 1.45
C ASN A 44 -19.93 -7.27 0.70
N TYR A 45 -19.97 -7.22 -0.64
CA TYR A 45 -20.44 -8.36 -1.44
C TYR A 45 -19.61 -9.61 -1.17
N TRP A 46 -18.29 -9.51 -1.27
CA TRP A 46 -17.41 -10.67 -1.10
C TRP A 46 -17.48 -11.25 0.30
N VAL A 47 -17.49 -10.40 1.33
CA VAL A 47 -17.46 -10.83 2.73
C VAL A 47 -18.83 -11.34 3.20
N ASN A 48 -19.92 -10.64 2.88
CA ASN A 48 -21.22 -10.89 3.49
C ASN A 48 -22.24 -11.58 2.56
N ASN A 49 -22.11 -11.43 1.24
CA ASN A 49 -23.16 -11.83 0.30
C ASN A 49 -22.77 -12.99 -0.61
N SER A 50 -21.47 -13.18 -0.89
CA SER A 50 -20.99 -14.19 -1.84
C SER A 50 -21.22 -15.64 -1.35
N GLY A 51 -21.14 -15.85 -0.02
CA GLY A 51 -21.14 -17.19 0.59
C GLY A 51 -19.88 -18.01 0.30
N LEU A 52 -18.83 -17.39 -0.24
CA LEU A 52 -17.58 -18.04 -0.64
C LEU A 52 -16.52 -17.95 0.47
N SER A 53 -15.64 -18.95 0.55
CA SER A 53 -14.38 -18.89 1.30
C SER A 53 -13.38 -17.96 0.63
N THR A 54 -12.34 -17.51 1.35
CA THR A 54 -11.28 -16.68 0.76
C THR A 54 -10.60 -17.35 -0.42
N GLU A 55 -10.39 -18.67 -0.38
CA GLU A 55 -9.81 -19.41 -1.50
C GLU A 55 -10.72 -19.40 -2.73
N GLN A 56 -12.03 -19.54 -2.52
CA GLN A 56 -13.01 -19.45 -3.61
C GLN A 56 -13.13 -18.03 -4.17
N ILE A 57 -13.01 -17.01 -3.32
CA ILE A 57 -12.97 -15.60 -3.74
C ILE A 57 -11.72 -15.33 -4.56
N ALA A 58 -10.54 -15.76 -4.10
CA ALA A 58 -9.28 -15.61 -4.84
C ALA A 58 -9.36 -16.23 -6.23
N ARG A 59 -9.99 -17.41 -6.36
CA ARG A 59 -10.26 -18.01 -7.66
C ARG A 59 -11.24 -17.19 -8.50
N SER A 60 -12.35 -16.75 -7.91
CA SER A 60 -13.39 -15.98 -8.59
C SER A 60 -12.90 -14.60 -9.07
N PHE A 61 -11.85 -14.04 -8.47
CA PHE A 61 -11.22 -12.81 -8.93
C PHE A 61 -10.70 -12.96 -10.37
N PHE A 62 -10.17 -14.11 -10.76
CA PHE A 62 -9.69 -14.34 -12.13
C PHE A 62 -10.82 -14.36 -13.18
N ASP A 63 -12.06 -14.54 -12.77
CA ASP A 63 -13.22 -14.45 -13.67
C ASP A 63 -13.70 -12.99 -13.86
N GLN A 64 -13.18 -12.03 -13.07
CA GLN A 64 -13.63 -10.64 -13.14
C GLN A 64 -13.09 -9.92 -14.37
N PRO A 65 -13.89 -9.03 -15.00
CA PRO A 65 -13.43 -8.23 -16.13
C PRO A 65 -12.16 -7.42 -15.84
N GLU A 66 -11.99 -6.93 -14.61
CA GLU A 66 -10.80 -6.19 -14.17
C GLU A 66 -9.54 -7.04 -14.25
N THR A 67 -9.57 -8.28 -13.75
CA THR A 67 -8.43 -9.21 -13.80
C THR A 67 -8.11 -9.63 -15.22
N GLN A 68 -9.15 -9.92 -16.01
CA GLN A 68 -9.00 -10.26 -17.43
C GLN A 68 -8.37 -9.09 -18.20
N ALA A 69 -8.76 -7.84 -17.92
CA ALA A 69 -8.17 -6.66 -18.53
C ALA A 69 -6.71 -6.44 -18.07
N LYS A 70 -6.42 -6.63 -16.78
CA LYS A 70 -5.08 -6.40 -16.20
C LYS A 70 -4.05 -7.45 -16.62
N TYR A 71 -4.47 -8.72 -16.75
CA TYR A 71 -3.55 -9.84 -16.99
C TYR A 71 -3.70 -10.52 -18.37
N ALA A 72 -4.53 -9.98 -19.28
CA ALA A 72 -4.62 -10.48 -20.64
C ALA A 72 -3.26 -10.43 -21.35
N GLY A 73 -2.75 -11.59 -21.75
CA GLY A 73 -1.48 -11.70 -22.49
C GLY A 73 -0.23 -11.43 -21.65
N VAL A 74 -0.37 -11.24 -20.34
CA VAL A 74 0.76 -11.14 -19.41
C VAL A 74 1.38 -12.52 -19.22
N ASP A 75 2.70 -12.62 -19.38
CA ASP A 75 3.42 -13.87 -19.16
C ASP A 75 3.54 -14.20 -17.66
N THR A 76 3.80 -15.47 -17.34
CA THR A 76 3.89 -15.98 -15.97
C THR A 76 4.92 -15.23 -15.12
N GLU A 77 6.06 -14.85 -15.68
CA GLU A 77 7.12 -14.18 -14.93
C GLU A 77 6.72 -12.75 -14.57
N THR A 78 6.17 -12.00 -15.54
CA THR A 78 5.62 -10.67 -15.30
C THR A 78 4.49 -10.72 -14.27
N PHE A 79 3.57 -11.68 -14.38
CA PHE A 79 2.51 -11.89 -13.40
C PHE A 79 3.08 -12.06 -11.98
N VAL A 80 4.02 -13.00 -11.79
CA VAL A 80 4.63 -13.27 -10.47
C VAL A 80 5.31 -12.00 -9.92
N LYS A 81 6.11 -11.30 -10.74
CA LYS A 81 6.77 -10.06 -10.31
C LYS A 81 5.78 -8.98 -9.88
N THR A 82 4.67 -8.82 -10.60
CA THR A 82 3.59 -7.90 -10.20
C THR A 82 2.99 -8.26 -8.85
N ILE A 83 2.71 -9.54 -8.59
CA ILE A 83 2.19 -9.95 -7.27
C ILE A 83 3.19 -9.66 -6.15
N TYR A 84 4.49 -9.87 -6.39
CA TYR A 84 5.54 -9.52 -5.43
C TYR A 84 5.57 -8.03 -5.12
N GLU A 85 5.54 -7.17 -6.15
CA GLU A 85 5.55 -5.72 -5.96
C GLU A 85 4.33 -5.25 -5.17
N ASN A 86 3.14 -5.72 -5.54
CA ASN A 86 1.90 -5.30 -4.88
C ASN A 86 1.89 -5.67 -3.39
N VAL A 87 2.33 -6.89 -3.05
CA VAL A 87 2.26 -7.44 -1.68
C VAL A 87 3.45 -6.99 -0.83
N LEU A 88 4.66 -6.99 -1.37
CA LEU A 88 5.88 -6.72 -0.61
C LEU A 88 6.38 -5.27 -0.75
N GLY A 89 5.89 -4.51 -1.74
CA GLY A 89 6.38 -3.16 -2.06
C GLY A 89 7.84 -3.14 -2.54
N ARG A 90 8.29 -4.25 -3.12
CA ARG A 90 9.65 -4.47 -3.62
C ARG A 90 9.68 -5.65 -4.59
N GLU A 91 10.74 -5.71 -5.38
CA GLU A 91 11.02 -6.88 -6.20
C GLU A 91 11.20 -8.15 -5.35
N GLY A 92 10.60 -9.24 -5.82
CA GLY A 92 10.80 -10.57 -5.28
C GLY A 92 12.22 -11.08 -5.54
N GLU A 93 12.75 -11.90 -4.63
CA GLU A 93 14.06 -12.50 -4.83
C GLU A 93 14.03 -13.42 -6.06
N ALA A 94 15.09 -13.39 -6.88
CA ALA A 94 15.16 -14.15 -8.13
C ALA A 94 14.83 -15.65 -7.96
N ALA A 95 15.27 -16.26 -6.85
CA ALA A 95 14.97 -17.66 -6.54
C ALA A 95 13.48 -17.89 -6.21
N GLY A 96 12.83 -16.94 -5.53
CA GLY A 96 11.40 -16.99 -5.25
C GLY A 96 10.58 -16.84 -6.52
N VAL A 97 10.88 -15.83 -7.33
CA VAL A 97 10.22 -15.60 -8.62
C VAL A 97 10.35 -16.83 -9.53
N SER A 98 11.57 -17.36 -9.70
CA SER A 98 11.82 -18.55 -10.52
C SER A 98 11.06 -19.79 -10.04
N TYR A 99 10.89 -19.95 -8.72
CA TYR A 99 10.13 -21.05 -8.15
C TYR A 99 8.65 -20.97 -8.55
N TRP A 100 8.01 -19.82 -8.31
CA TRP A 100 6.58 -19.65 -8.62
C TRP A 100 6.30 -19.75 -10.12
N VAL A 101 7.18 -19.21 -10.95
CA VAL A 101 7.09 -19.34 -12.42
C VAL A 101 7.16 -20.81 -12.84
N GLY A 102 8.07 -21.59 -12.24
CA GLY A 102 8.18 -23.02 -12.49
C GLY A 102 6.91 -23.79 -12.14
N GLU A 103 6.35 -23.56 -10.95
CA GLU A 103 5.15 -24.24 -10.47
C GLU A 103 3.89 -23.89 -11.30
N LEU A 104 3.76 -22.62 -11.70
CA LEU A 104 2.66 -22.15 -12.56
C LEU A 104 2.78 -22.71 -13.98
N ASN A 105 3.97 -22.67 -14.59
CA ASN A 105 4.19 -23.21 -15.94
C ASN A 105 4.05 -24.74 -15.99
N ALA A 106 4.38 -25.44 -14.90
CA ALA A 106 4.17 -26.88 -14.77
C ALA A 106 2.69 -27.25 -14.50
N GLY A 107 1.83 -26.27 -14.18
CA GLY A 107 0.43 -26.50 -13.82
C GLY A 107 0.24 -27.19 -12.47
N HIS A 108 1.25 -27.16 -11.60
CA HIS A 108 1.17 -27.73 -10.24
C HIS A 108 0.28 -26.89 -9.32
N ILE A 109 0.28 -25.58 -9.55
CA ILE A 109 -0.57 -24.62 -8.84
C ILE A 109 -1.24 -23.67 -9.84
N THR A 110 -2.32 -23.04 -9.40
CA THR A 110 -3.00 -21.97 -10.13
C THR A 110 -2.58 -20.59 -9.63
N GLN A 111 -2.91 -19.55 -10.40
CA GLN A 111 -2.56 -18.16 -10.06
C GLN A 111 -3.16 -17.71 -8.71
N ASP A 112 -4.39 -18.10 -8.39
CA ASP A 112 -5.03 -17.85 -7.07
C ASP A 112 -4.23 -18.47 -5.92
N GLN A 113 -3.72 -19.69 -6.12
CA GLN A 113 -2.91 -20.38 -5.12
C GLN A 113 -1.55 -19.71 -4.92
N ALA A 114 -0.93 -19.22 -6.00
CA ALA A 114 0.31 -18.45 -5.91
C ALA A 114 0.10 -17.15 -5.14
N ILE A 115 -0.97 -16.40 -5.42
CA ILE A 115 -1.31 -15.16 -4.69
C ILE A 115 -1.49 -15.42 -3.21
N LEU A 116 -2.33 -16.40 -2.85
CA LEU A 116 -2.57 -16.76 -1.44
C LEU A 116 -1.28 -17.16 -0.72
N ALA A 117 -0.40 -17.90 -1.40
CA ALA A 117 0.87 -18.31 -0.83
C ALA A 117 1.85 -17.13 -0.66
N VAL A 118 1.88 -16.17 -1.58
CA VAL A 118 2.69 -14.94 -1.44
C VAL A 118 2.17 -14.08 -0.27
N ILE A 119 0.85 -13.90 -0.16
CA ILE A 119 0.23 -13.20 0.98
C ILE A 119 0.59 -13.89 2.31
N GLY A 120 0.40 -15.21 2.40
CA GLY A 120 0.71 -15.96 3.61
C GLY A 120 2.20 -16.04 3.92
N GLY A 121 3.05 -15.89 2.91
CA GLY A 121 4.51 -15.91 3.01
C GLY A 121 5.15 -14.58 3.42
N ALA A 122 4.42 -13.46 3.39
CA ALA A 122 4.93 -12.16 3.78
C ALA A 122 5.42 -12.16 5.25
N GLN A 123 6.60 -11.60 5.49
CA GLN A 123 7.26 -11.60 6.81
C GLN A 123 8.00 -10.29 7.06
N GLY A 124 8.27 -9.98 8.34
CA GLY A 124 9.04 -8.78 8.70
C GLY A 124 8.40 -7.51 8.15
N SER A 125 9.20 -6.69 7.45
CA SER A 125 8.72 -5.46 6.80
C SER A 125 7.63 -5.73 5.77
N ASP A 126 7.70 -6.84 5.02
CA ASP A 126 6.72 -7.14 3.99
C ASP A 126 5.33 -7.38 4.61
N ALA A 127 5.28 -8.10 5.74
CA ALA A 127 4.04 -8.30 6.49
C ALA A 127 3.52 -6.97 7.05
N THR A 128 4.39 -6.13 7.60
CA THR A 128 4.01 -4.81 8.11
C THR A 128 3.43 -3.92 7.01
N LEU A 129 4.05 -3.86 5.84
CA LEU A 129 3.53 -3.08 4.70
C LEU A 129 2.16 -3.59 4.26
N LEU A 130 2.01 -4.91 4.13
CA LEU A 130 0.74 -5.51 3.74
C LEU A 130 -0.36 -5.23 4.75
N GLU A 131 -0.07 -5.29 6.06
CA GLU A 131 -1.04 -4.92 7.10
C GLU A 131 -1.40 -3.43 7.05
N ASN A 132 -0.42 -2.53 6.84
CA ASN A 132 -0.69 -1.10 6.67
C ASN A 132 -1.60 -0.85 5.45
N LYS A 133 -1.27 -1.41 4.29
CA LYS A 133 -2.10 -1.34 3.08
C LYS A 133 -3.50 -1.92 3.33
N THR A 134 -3.58 -3.00 4.10
CA THR A 134 -4.87 -3.64 4.47
C THR A 134 -5.71 -2.73 5.35
N ASP A 135 -5.13 -2.09 6.37
CA ASP A 135 -5.82 -1.15 7.26
C ASP A 135 -6.36 0.06 6.46
N VAL A 136 -5.53 0.67 5.61
CA VAL A 136 -5.95 1.77 4.73
C VAL A 136 -7.02 1.31 3.73
N GLY A 137 -6.87 0.13 3.13
CA GLY A 137 -7.83 -0.41 2.17
C GLY A 137 -9.21 -0.69 2.79
N ILE A 138 -9.26 -1.19 4.03
CA ILE A 138 -10.51 -1.36 4.77
C ILE A 138 -11.10 0.01 5.09
N TYR A 139 -10.29 0.95 5.58
CA TYR A 139 -10.74 2.30 5.89
C TYR A 139 -11.37 2.96 4.66
N PHE A 140 -10.72 2.86 3.51
CA PHE A 140 -11.23 3.37 2.23
C PHE A 140 -12.62 2.81 1.90
N ALA A 141 -12.80 1.49 2.02
CA ALA A 141 -14.08 0.82 1.76
C ALA A 141 -15.19 1.23 2.74
N GLU A 142 -14.85 1.45 4.01
CA GLU A 142 -15.81 1.86 5.06
C GLU A 142 -16.30 3.31 4.91
N HIS A 143 -15.56 4.15 4.19
CA HIS A 143 -15.91 5.55 3.93
C HIS A 143 -16.70 5.76 2.63
N ASN A 144 -17.35 4.69 2.11
CA ASN A 144 -18.25 4.70 0.94
C ASN A 144 -17.63 5.30 -0.34
N GLN A 145 -16.34 5.05 -0.55
CA GLN A 145 -15.58 5.52 -1.72
C GLN A 145 -15.81 4.64 -2.96
N ASP A 146 -17.08 4.39 -3.30
CA ASP A 146 -17.46 3.51 -4.41
C ASP A 146 -17.02 4.10 -5.77
N ASN A 147 -16.27 3.32 -6.55
CA ASN A 147 -15.68 3.74 -7.83
C ASN A 147 -14.80 5.01 -7.73
N ASN A 148 -14.24 5.30 -6.55
CA ASN A 148 -13.34 6.43 -6.40
C ASN A 148 -11.99 6.12 -7.11
N PRO A 149 -11.51 7.01 -8.00
CA PRO A 149 -10.26 6.82 -8.74
C PRO A 149 -9.01 6.74 -7.84
N ASP A 150 -9.07 7.24 -6.61
CA ASP A 150 -7.95 7.27 -5.66
C ASP A 150 -7.68 5.90 -5.01
N ALA A 151 -8.49 4.87 -5.29
CA ALA A 151 -8.33 3.53 -4.72
C ALA A 151 -6.93 2.93 -4.94
N PHE A 152 -6.30 3.25 -6.08
CA PHE A 152 -4.91 2.85 -6.36
C PHE A 152 -3.93 3.74 -5.60
N ALA A 153 -4.12 5.05 -5.71
CA ALA A 153 -3.17 6.02 -5.18
C ALA A 153 -3.06 5.95 -3.65
N VAL A 154 -4.16 5.69 -2.94
CA VAL A 154 -4.13 5.56 -1.48
C VAL A 154 -3.32 4.35 -1.02
N ILE A 155 -3.35 3.25 -1.78
CA ILE A 155 -2.58 2.04 -1.49
C ILE A 155 -1.11 2.22 -1.87
N ASP A 156 -0.84 2.89 -3.00
CA ASP A 156 0.52 3.26 -3.39
C ASP A 156 1.17 4.19 -2.36
N GLU A 157 0.45 5.20 -1.87
CA GLU A 157 0.91 6.16 -0.88
C GLU A 157 1.08 5.56 0.53
N THR A 158 0.52 4.37 0.79
CA THR A 158 0.69 3.67 2.07
C THR A 158 2.06 2.98 2.15
N LYS A 159 2.89 3.38 3.12
CA LYS A 159 4.27 2.90 3.30
C LYS A 159 4.43 2.12 4.61
N LEU A 160 5.68 1.76 4.94
CA LEU A 160 6.02 0.96 6.12
C LEU A 160 5.77 1.69 7.44
N ASP A 161 5.87 3.02 7.46
CA ASP A 161 5.70 3.83 8.65
C ASP A 161 4.21 4.15 8.91
N GLN A 162 3.85 4.28 10.19
CA GLN A 162 2.47 4.60 10.59
C GLN A 162 2.05 6.02 10.19
N LYS A 163 3.00 6.93 9.94
CA LYS A 163 2.64 8.28 9.53
C LYS A 163 1.99 8.27 8.15
N SER A 164 2.51 7.47 7.22
CA SER A 164 1.87 7.27 5.91
C SER A 164 0.43 6.74 6.02
N VAL A 165 0.16 5.83 6.98
CA VAL A 165 -1.18 5.29 7.25
C VAL A 165 -2.13 6.38 7.76
N GLU A 166 -1.68 7.18 8.74
CA GLU A 166 -2.44 8.32 9.26
C GLU A 166 -2.78 9.32 8.15
N LEU A 167 -1.79 9.68 7.33
CA LEU A 167 -1.97 10.63 6.22
C LEU A 167 -2.89 10.07 5.12
N CYS A 168 -2.82 8.78 4.82
CA CYS A 168 -3.75 8.15 3.89
C CYS A 168 -5.20 8.21 4.41
N LYS A 169 -5.42 8.01 5.71
CA LYS A 169 -6.75 8.14 6.32
C LYS A 169 -7.27 9.58 6.26
N GLN A 170 -6.42 10.56 6.59
CA GLN A 170 -6.75 11.98 6.43
C GLN A 170 -7.05 12.33 4.97
N TRP A 171 -6.33 11.75 4.03
CA TRP A 171 -6.59 11.95 2.60
C TRP A 171 -7.99 11.42 2.22
N ILE A 172 -8.35 10.22 2.69
CA ILE A 172 -9.68 9.62 2.47
C ILE A 172 -10.80 10.49 3.08
N ASP A 173 -10.54 11.11 4.23
CA ASP A 173 -11.48 12.00 4.91
C ASP A 173 -11.60 13.38 4.24
N GLY A 174 -10.68 13.72 3.33
CA GLY A 174 -10.59 15.05 2.70
C GLY A 174 -9.96 16.11 3.60
N ASP A 175 -9.21 15.69 4.62
CA ASP A 175 -8.60 16.55 5.63
C ASP A 175 -7.19 17.02 5.26
N LEU A 176 -6.61 16.50 4.17
CA LEU A 176 -5.38 17.06 3.62
C LEU A 176 -5.66 18.38 2.86
N PRO A 177 -4.70 19.33 2.85
CA PRO A 177 -4.81 20.52 2.02
C PRO A 177 -5.07 20.19 0.54
N GLN A 178 -5.75 21.10 -0.15
CA GLN A 178 -6.00 20.97 -1.58
C GLN A 178 -4.66 20.78 -2.32
N ASP A 179 -4.59 19.74 -3.16
CA ASP A 179 -3.41 19.31 -3.94
C ASP A 179 -2.30 18.57 -3.16
N ALA A 180 -2.49 18.31 -1.85
CA ALA A 180 -1.58 17.48 -1.07
C ALA A 180 -1.94 15.98 -1.15
N THR A 181 -0.92 15.14 -1.07
CA THR A 181 -1.00 13.67 -0.92
C THR A 181 -0.12 13.25 0.26
N PRO A 182 -0.25 12.02 0.77
CA PRO A 182 0.62 11.55 1.86
C PRO A 182 2.12 11.73 1.60
N SER A 183 2.61 11.46 0.38
CA SER A 183 4.04 11.68 0.03
C SER A 183 4.46 13.13 -0.14
N THR A 184 3.50 14.05 -0.29
CA THR A 184 3.78 15.49 -0.45
C THR A 184 3.46 16.30 0.80
N TYR A 185 2.97 15.68 1.87
CA TYR A 185 2.56 16.36 3.09
C TYR A 185 3.50 16.09 4.27
N TYR A 186 4.13 17.14 4.78
CA TYR A 186 5.15 17.07 5.83
C TYR A 186 4.77 17.94 7.03
N VAL A 187 4.58 17.31 8.19
CA VAL A 187 4.38 18.05 9.46
C VAL A 187 5.71 18.24 10.19
N LEU A 188 5.93 19.47 10.64
CA LEU A 188 7.05 19.94 11.45
C LEU A 188 6.54 20.26 12.87
N ASP A 189 6.76 19.32 13.78
CA ASP A 189 6.39 19.41 15.19
C ASP A 189 7.60 19.17 16.12
N ASP A 190 7.36 19.18 17.44
CA ASP A 190 8.40 19.00 18.46
C ASP A 190 8.78 17.53 18.69
N SER A 191 8.04 16.60 18.07
CA SER A 191 8.29 15.16 18.11
C SER A 191 9.38 14.74 17.10
N ARG A 192 9.63 15.57 16.08
CA ARG A 192 10.69 15.35 15.09
C ARG A 192 12.06 15.78 15.62
N THR A 193 13.04 14.88 15.48
CA THR A 193 14.45 15.15 15.82
C THR A 193 15.30 15.49 14.59
N ASP A 194 14.79 15.22 13.39
CA ASP A 194 15.44 15.59 12.13
C ASP A 194 14.82 16.87 11.57
N TYR A 195 15.61 17.93 11.61
CA TYR A 195 15.25 19.25 11.16
C TYR A 195 15.64 19.49 9.70
N ASN A 196 16.20 18.50 9.00
CA ASN A 196 16.50 18.58 7.57
C ASN A 196 15.47 17.77 6.78
N ILE A 197 14.35 18.42 6.41
CA ILE A 197 13.36 17.79 5.54
C ILE A 197 13.73 18.12 4.09
N THR A 198 13.82 17.07 3.27
CA THR A 198 13.89 17.23 1.82
C THR A 198 12.56 16.82 1.23
N GLY A 199 11.97 17.72 0.46
CA GLY A 199 10.75 17.50 -0.29
C GLY A 199 10.89 16.45 -1.40
N SER A 200 9.76 16.12 -2.00
CA SER A 200 9.70 15.39 -3.26
C SER A 200 9.89 16.35 -4.44
N ASP A 201 9.95 15.82 -5.66
CA ASP A 201 9.94 16.64 -6.89
C ASP A 201 8.49 17.00 -7.34
N LYS A 202 7.52 16.79 -6.45
CA LYS A 202 6.11 17.18 -6.62
C LYS A 202 5.87 18.44 -5.77
N GLY A 203 4.80 19.19 -6.06
CA GLY A 203 4.42 20.31 -5.20
C GLY A 203 4.13 19.82 -3.78
N ASP A 204 5.01 20.16 -2.84
CA ASP A 204 4.92 19.71 -1.46
C ASP A 204 4.19 20.71 -0.57
N VAL A 205 3.61 20.24 0.53
CA VAL A 205 3.05 21.06 1.60
C VAL A 205 3.81 20.76 2.89
N PHE A 206 4.54 21.76 3.38
CA PHE A 206 5.23 21.72 4.67
C PHE A 206 4.39 22.49 5.70
N VAL A 207 3.82 21.76 6.66
CA VAL A 207 3.02 22.34 7.74
C VAL A 207 3.87 22.49 8.99
N VAL A 208 3.84 23.68 9.55
CA VAL A 208 4.70 24.10 10.66
C VAL A 208 3.86 24.38 11.90
N GLU A 209 3.95 23.52 12.91
CA GLU A 209 3.10 23.58 14.11
C GLU A 209 3.87 23.98 15.39
N ALA A 210 5.05 23.39 15.67
CA ALA A 210 5.87 23.76 16.83
C ALA A 210 7.33 23.24 16.71
N PHE A 211 8.33 24.12 16.60
CA PHE A 211 9.74 23.71 16.52
C PHE A 211 10.69 24.87 16.87
N LYS A 212 11.96 24.58 17.20
CA LYS A 212 12.98 25.62 17.51
C LYS A 212 13.66 26.19 16.26
N SER A 213 14.01 25.33 15.29
CA SER A 213 14.64 25.71 14.01
C SER A 213 14.59 24.51 13.06
N ALA A 214 14.31 24.75 11.77
CA ALA A 214 14.24 23.72 10.74
C ALA A 214 14.84 24.24 9.43
N THR A 215 15.43 23.32 8.66
CA THR A 215 15.92 23.53 7.29
C THR A 215 15.02 22.72 6.37
N ILE A 216 14.37 23.41 5.43
CA ILE A 216 13.48 22.80 4.46
C ILE A 216 14.13 22.93 3.09
N HIS A 217 14.35 21.80 2.43
CA HIS A 217 14.82 21.72 1.06
C HIS A 217 13.63 21.35 0.18
N GLY A 218 12.93 22.34 -0.36
CA GLY A 218 12.02 22.13 -1.48
C GLY A 218 12.81 21.68 -2.71
N LYS A 219 12.21 20.82 -3.55
CA LYS A 219 12.82 20.42 -4.81
C LYS A 219 12.05 21.04 -5.99
N GLU A 220 11.98 20.34 -7.13
CA GLU A 220 11.16 20.77 -8.25
C GLU A 220 9.68 20.69 -7.87
N GLY A 221 8.85 21.58 -8.44
CA GLY A 221 7.44 21.68 -8.11
C GLY A 221 7.04 23.03 -7.52
N SER A 222 5.74 23.20 -7.27
CA SER A 222 5.21 24.37 -6.58
C SER A 222 5.03 24.03 -5.11
N ASP A 223 6.07 24.26 -4.31
CA ASP A 223 6.04 23.97 -2.88
C ASP A 223 5.30 25.05 -2.09
N THR A 224 4.55 24.61 -1.09
CA THR A 224 3.79 25.42 -0.15
C THR A 224 4.36 25.24 1.26
N LEU A 225 4.65 26.36 1.92
CA LEU A 225 4.97 26.39 3.35
C LEU A 225 3.78 27.01 4.09
N ASP A 226 3.14 26.20 4.93
CA ASP A 226 1.97 26.60 5.71
C ASP A 226 2.35 26.71 7.20
N PHE A 227 2.08 27.88 7.77
CA PHE A 227 2.28 28.15 9.19
C PHE A 227 0.92 28.09 9.88
N GLN A 228 0.63 26.98 10.55
CA GLN A 228 -0.55 26.92 11.40
C GLN A 228 -0.23 27.60 12.73
N ASP A 229 -1.11 28.52 13.10
CA ASP A 229 -0.83 29.59 14.07
C ASP A 229 -0.75 29.07 15.52
N TYR A 230 0.45 28.70 15.98
CA TYR A 230 0.80 28.56 17.40
C TYR A 230 2.23 29.09 17.65
N SER A 231 2.43 30.40 17.52
CA SER A 231 3.73 31.01 17.84
C SER A 231 3.84 31.33 19.35
N PRO A 232 4.71 30.65 20.13
CA PRO A 232 5.50 31.37 21.12
C PRO A 232 6.67 32.02 20.36
N ALA A 233 6.84 33.33 20.53
CA ALA A 233 7.84 34.15 19.86
C ALA A 233 9.23 33.48 19.72
N GLY A 234 9.80 33.45 18.50
CA GLY A 234 11.20 33.10 18.27
C GLY A 234 11.53 32.09 17.15
N VAL A 235 10.56 31.68 16.33
CA VAL A 235 10.78 30.71 15.23
C VAL A 235 11.62 31.33 14.10
N THR A 236 12.69 30.64 13.68
CA THR A 236 13.48 30.98 12.49
C THR A 236 13.36 29.88 11.45
N VAL A 237 12.94 30.22 10.22
CA VAL A 237 12.85 29.31 9.06
C VAL A 237 13.91 29.68 8.04
N ASN A 238 14.77 28.73 7.67
CA ASN A 238 15.73 28.90 6.58
C ASN A 238 15.23 28.15 5.35
N LEU A 239 14.96 28.89 4.28
CA LEU A 239 14.61 28.35 2.97
C LEU A 239 15.85 28.33 2.09
N SER A 240 16.18 27.17 1.52
CA SER A 240 17.19 27.06 0.47
C SER A 240 16.56 26.40 -0.75
N THR A 241 16.51 27.10 -1.87
CA THR A 241 16.20 26.49 -3.17
C THR A 241 17.48 25.88 -3.72
N GLY A 242 17.44 24.57 -4.01
CA GLY A 242 18.53 23.87 -4.68
C GLY A 242 18.57 24.24 -6.17
N LEU A 243 19.01 25.45 -6.50
CA LEU A 243 19.42 25.75 -7.88
C LEU A 243 20.81 25.15 -8.10
N GLY A 244 20.85 23.95 -8.69
CA GLY A 244 22.05 23.31 -9.20
C GLY A 244 21.80 22.76 -10.60
#